data_AF-A0ABD0S1Q8-F1
#
_entry.id   AF-A0ABD0S1Q8-F1
#
_cell.length_a   1.000
_cell.length_b   1.000
_cell.length_c   1.000
_cell.angle_alpha   90.00
_cell.angle_beta   90.00
_cell.angle_gamma   90.00
#
_symmetry.space_group_name_H-M   'P 1'
#
loop_
_entity.id
_entity.type
_entity.pdbx_description
1 polymer ?
#
loop_
_entity_poly.entity_id
_entity_poly.type
_entity_poly.pdbx_seq_one_letter_code
_entity_poly.pdbx_strand_id
1 'polypeptide(L)'
;MDVRCRLLFTVCSLLLIACSDGSPFTDCIQSKGKAGFYEGSIDSTESGVKCMNWSDVPGVTERYPGKGLGDHSFCRNPDGRIRPWCFFPNSRGRIDWGYCDCKQ
;
A
#
# COMPACT_ATOMS: atom_id res chain seq x y z
N MET A 1 3.63 -19.10 -4.16
CA MET A 1 3.38 -19.20 -5.61
C MET A 1 4.19 -18.07 -6.27
N ASP A 2 5.52 -18.21 -6.30
CA ASP A 2 6.34 -18.74 -7.40
C ASP A 2 6.78 -17.62 -8.35
N VAL A 3 7.92 -16.98 -8.03
CA VAL A 3 8.67 -16.10 -8.93
C VAL A 3 10.08 -16.64 -9.07
N ARG A 4 10.19 -17.78 -9.73
CA ARG A 4 11.43 -18.16 -10.42
C ARG A 4 11.71 -17.13 -11.51
N CYS A 5 12.43 -16.07 -11.15
CA CYS A 5 13.21 -15.28 -12.10
C CYS A 5 14.32 -16.20 -12.64
N ARG A 6 13.95 -17.03 -13.63
CA ARG A 6 14.91 -17.81 -14.39
C ARG A 6 15.69 -16.83 -15.25
N LEU A 7 16.91 -16.57 -14.79
CA LEU A 7 18.06 -16.17 -15.58
C LEU A 7 18.02 -16.91 -16.93
N LEU A 8 17.45 -16.29 -17.96
CA LEU A 8 17.63 -16.73 -19.35
C LEU A 8 17.99 -15.49 -20.16
N PHE A 9 19.31 -15.36 -20.32
CA PHE A 9 19.95 -14.68 -21.41
C PHE A 9 19.21 -14.95 -22.72
N THR A 10 18.48 -13.98 -23.26
CA THR A 10 18.41 -13.84 -24.73
C THR A 10 18.04 -12.42 -25.09
N VAL A 11 19.03 -11.73 -25.65
CA VAL A 11 18.89 -10.54 -26.49
C VAL A 11 17.79 -10.76 -27.54
N CYS A 12 16.80 -9.87 -27.60
CA CYS A 12 15.96 -9.74 -28.78
C CYS A 12 15.75 -8.26 -29.08
N SER A 13 16.33 -7.87 -30.20
CA SER A 13 16.42 -6.54 -30.76
C SER A 13 15.05 -5.97 -31.16
N LEU A 14 14.91 -4.65 -31.01
CA LEU A 14 13.97 -3.78 -31.73
C LEU A 14 12.46 -4.03 -31.51
N LEU A 15 11.93 -3.56 -30.38
CA LEU A 15 10.75 -2.68 -30.26
C LEU A 15 10.47 -2.45 -28.76
N LEU A 16 10.19 -1.19 -28.41
CA LEU A 16 10.16 -0.63 -27.06
C LEU A 16 9.15 -1.30 -26.12
N ILE A 17 9.48 -2.45 -25.54
CA ILE A 17 8.83 -2.88 -24.31
C ILE A 17 9.71 -2.39 -23.18
N ALA A 18 9.41 -1.17 -22.71
CA ALA A 18 9.83 -0.78 -21.38
C ALA A 18 9.12 -1.72 -20.42
N CYS A 19 9.80 -2.78 -19.98
CA CYS A 19 9.50 -3.33 -18.67
C CYS A 19 9.82 -2.19 -17.72
N SER A 20 8.80 -1.41 -17.34
CA SER A 20 8.95 -0.47 -16.25
C SER A 20 9.36 -1.32 -15.04
N ASP A 21 10.62 -1.22 -14.65
CA ASP A 21 11.23 -1.71 -13.42
C ASP A 21 10.60 -1.02 -12.19
N GLY A 22 9.27 -0.91 -12.16
CA GLY A 22 8.50 -0.62 -10.97
C GLY A 22 8.42 -1.91 -10.18
N SER A 23 9.39 -2.14 -9.31
CA SER A 23 9.21 -3.14 -8.25
C SER A 23 7.89 -2.82 -7.53
N PRO A 24 7.02 -3.79 -7.23
CA PRO A 24 5.78 -3.54 -6.49
C PRO A 24 6.04 -2.83 -5.15
N PHE A 25 7.25 -3.02 -4.62
CA PHE A 25 7.76 -2.27 -3.48
C PHE A 25 7.99 -0.77 -3.77
N THR A 26 8.61 -0.43 -4.89
CA THR A 26 8.83 0.96 -5.28
C THR A 26 7.52 1.64 -5.61
N ASP A 27 6.58 0.91 -6.22
CA ASP A 27 5.23 1.39 -6.40
C ASP A 27 4.55 1.64 -5.06
N CYS A 28 4.62 0.78 -4.04
CA CYS A 28 3.94 1.09 -2.77
C CYS A 28 4.53 2.28 -1.98
N ILE A 29 5.85 2.47 -2.03
CA ILE A 29 6.55 3.56 -1.32
C ILE A 29 6.47 4.88 -2.09
N GLN A 30 6.51 4.82 -3.42
CA GLN A 30 6.68 5.98 -4.31
C GLN A 30 5.45 6.25 -5.20
N SER A 31 4.43 5.36 -5.17
CA SER A 31 3.11 5.59 -5.77
C SER A 31 2.44 6.73 -5.04
N LYS A 32 2.61 7.90 -5.63
CA LYS A 32 1.55 8.88 -5.68
C LYS A 32 0.66 8.42 -6.83
N GLY A 33 -0.51 7.87 -6.51
CA GLY A 33 -1.57 7.62 -7.49
C GLY A 33 -1.97 8.90 -8.21
N LYS A 34 -2.92 8.83 -9.15
CA LYS A 34 -3.27 9.97 -10.01
C LYS A 34 -3.71 11.22 -9.22
N ALA A 35 -4.20 11.01 -8.00
CA ALA A 35 -4.62 12.05 -7.06
C ALA A 35 -3.57 12.47 -6.02
N GLY A 36 -2.35 11.92 -6.07
CA GLY A 36 -1.28 12.22 -5.10
C GLY A 36 -1.22 11.32 -3.86
N PHE A 37 -2.06 10.28 -3.79
CA PHE A 37 -2.14 9.33 -2.67
C PHE A 37 -1.99 7.88 -3.17
N TYR A 38 -1.54 6.99 -2.29
CA TYR A 38 -1.44 5.56 -2.59
C TYR A 38 -2.84 4.95 -2.80
N GLU A 39 -3.14 4.46 -4.00
CA GLU A 39 -4.43 3.84 -4.37
C GLU A 39 -4.37 2.30 -4.43
N GLY A 40 -3.31 1.69 -3.90
CA GLY A 40 -3.19 0.24 -3.92
C GLY A 40 -4.12 -0.47 -2.93
N SER A 41 -4.19 -1.79 -3.06
CA SER A 41 -5.13 -2.67 -2.37
C SER A 41 -4.53 -3.42 -1.17
N ILE A 42 -3.35 -3.00 -0.70
CA ILE A 42 -2.72 -3.61 0.49
C ILE A 42 -3.59 -3.33 1.71
N ASP A 43 -3.90 -4.37 2.48
CA ASP A 43 -4.74 -4.33 3.68
C ASP A 43 -4.05 -4.97 4.90
N SER A 44 -2.72 -5.12 4.84
CA SER A 44 -1.92 -5.71 5.90
C SER A 44 -0.71 -4.84 6.27
N THR A 45 -0.37 -4.88 7.55
CA THR A 45 0.83 -4.22 8.10
C THR A 45 2.09 -5.04 7.83
N GLU A 46 3.26 -4.42 7.97
CA GLU A 46 4.57 -5.13 7.91
C GLU A 46 4.70 -6.27 8.92
N SER A 47 3.91 -6.23 9.99
CA SER A 47 3.85 -7.30 11.00
C SER A 47 2.85 -8.41 10.66
N GLY A 48 2.21 -8.35 9.48
CA GLY A 48 1.21 -9.32 9.03
C GLY A 48 -0.17 -9.14 9.67
N VAL A 49 -0.40 -8.06 10.43
CA VAL A 49 -1.71 -7.77 11.04
C VAL A 49 -2.62 -7.11 10.01
N LYS A 50 -3.86 -7.59 9.92
CA LYS A 50 -4.88 -7.05 9.03
C LYS A 50 -5.35 -5.66 9.51
N CYS A 51 -5.44 -4.74 8.56
CA CYS A 51 -5.94 -3.40 8.77
C CYS A 51 -7.44 -3.39 9.09
N MET A 52 -7.86 -2.43 9.91
CA MET A 52 -9.27 -2.10 10.15
C MET A 52 -9.78 -1.13 9.10
N ASN A 53 -11.11 -1.04 9.04
CA ASN A 53 -11.80 -0.10 8.21
C ASN A 53 -11.56 1.34 8.69
N TRP A 54 -11.31 2.28 7.78
CA TRP A 54 -11.14 3.69 8.18
C TRP A 54 -12.41 4.29 8.76
N SER A 55 -13.59 3.83 8.30
CA SER A 55 -14.89 4.25 8.85
C SER A 55 -15.13 3.76 10.28
N ASP A 56 -14.46 2.70 10.72
CA ASP A 56 -14.59 2.19 12.10
C ASP A 56 -13.79 3.03 13.11
N VAL A 57 -12.86 3.86 12.63
CA VAL A 57 -12.03 4.71 13.49
C VAL A 57 -12.66 6.10 13.59
N PRO A 58 -13.24 6.46 14.75
CA PRO A 58 -14.00 7.71 14.88
C PRO A 58 -13.11 8.93 14.67
N GLY A 59 -13.58 9.88 13.85
CA GLY A 59 -12.92 11.18 13.62
C GLY A 59 -11.86 11.17 12.53
N VAL A 60 -11.52 10.03 11.93
CA VAL A 60 -10.43 9.95 10.94
C VAL A 60 -10.86 10.41 9.55
N THR A 61 -12.05 10.00 9.10
CA THR A 61 -12.61 10.40 7.81
C THR A 61 -12.93 11.89 7.78
N GLU A 62 -13.38 12.46 8.91
CA GLU A 62 -13.64 13.90 9.05
C GLU A 62 -12.34 14.72 9.10
N ARG A 63 -11.28 14.16 9.69
CA ARG A 63 -9.97 14.83 9.77
C ARG A 63 -9.27 14.95 8.43
N TYR A 64 -9.50 13.99 7.53
CA TYR A 64 -8.84 13.91 6.22
C TYR A 64 -9.87 13.74 5.09
N PRO A 65 -10.70 14.76 4.83
CA PRO A 65 -11.76 14.68 3.82
C PRO A 65 -11.16 14.50 2.42
N GLY A 66 -11.78 13.61 1.63
CA GLY A 66 -11.39 13.39 0.23
C GLY A 66 -10.03 12.69 0.03
N LYS A 67 -9.45 12.08 1.06
CA LYS A 67 -8.17 11.33 0.97
C LYS A 67 -8.33 9.84 0.66
N GLY A 68 -9.50 9.45 0.13
CA GLY A 68 -9.81 8.04 -0.13
C GLY A 68 -9.85 7.21 1.15
N LEU A 69 -10.39 7.80 2.22
CA LEU A 69 -10.72 7.12 3.48
C LEU A 69 -12.23 6.87 3.47
N GLY A 70 -12.65 5.66 3.83
CA GLY A 70 -14.06 5.27 3.84
C GLY A 70 -14.21 3.82 4.28
N ASP A 71 -15.28 3.18 3.81
CA ASP A 71 -15.67 1.81 4.15
C ASP A 71 -14.75 0.75 3.51
N HIS A 72 -13.45 0.79 3.83
CA HIS A 72 -12.45 -0.18 3.41
C HIS A 72 -11.26 -0.22 4.36
N SER A 73 -10.52 -1.33 4.34
CA SER A 73 -9.29 -1.55 5.14
C SER A 73 -7.99 -1.26 4.40
N PHE A 74 -8.04 -0.72 3.19
CA PHE A 74 -6.83 -0.48 2.40
C PHE A 74 -5.93 0.58 3.01
N CYS A 75 -4.63 0.37 2.90
CA CYS A 75 -3.61 1.29 3.36
C CYS A 75 -3.68 2.62 2.62
N ARG A 76 -3.54 3.73 3.36
CA ARG A 76 -3.60 5.09 2.81
C ARG A 76 -2.52 5.95 3.45
N ASN A 77 -2.31 7.12 2.86
CA ASN A 77 -1.33 8.08 3.34
C ASN A 77 -1.90 9.50 3.30
N PRO A 78 -2.92 9.78 4.12
CA PRO A 78 -3.62 11.06 4.08
C PRO A 78 -2.74 12.23 4.57
N ASP A 79 -1.72 11.94 5.37
CA ASP A 79 -0.82 12.89 6.03
C ASP A 79 0.51 13.09 5.30
N GLY A 80 0.73 12.43 4.17
CA GLY A 80 1.90 12.65 3.32
C GLY A 80 3.20 12.09 3.89
N ARG A 81 3.14 11.05 4.72
CA ARG A 81 4.29 10.29 5.22
C ARG A 81 5.04 9.61 4.08
N ILE A 82 6.18 9.00 4.40
CA ILE A 82 7.01 8.28 3.43
C ILE A 82 6.31 7.01 2.93
N ARG A 83 5.43 6.40 3.74
CA ARG A 83 4.78 5.12 3.45
C ARG A 83 3.30 5.15 3.79
N PRO A 84 2.47 4.37 3.08
CA PRO A 84 1.09 4.16 3.48
C PRO A 84 1.04 3.36 4.79
N TRP A 85 0.00 3.66 5.57
CA TRP A 85 -0.23 3.08 6.88
C TRP A 85 -1.72 2.80 7.06
N CYS A 86 -2.06 2.06 8.11
CA CYS A 86 -3.44 1.78 8.47
C CYS A 86 -3.59 1.62 9.98
N PHE A 87 -4.83 1.64 10.46
CA PHE A 87 -5.17 1.26 11.83
C PHE A 87 -5.40 -0.25 11.92
N PHE A 88 -5.09 -0.85 13.06
CA PHE A 88 -5.39 -2.26 13.35
C PHE A 88 -5.73 -2.46 14.84
N PRO A 89 -6.46 -3.51 15.21
CA PRO A 89 -6.72 -3.81 16.62
C PRO A 89 -5.54 -4.58 17.19
N ASN A 90 -4.92 -4.07 18.24
CA ASN A 90 -3.85 -4.80 18.92
C ASN A 90 -4.41 -5.90 19.84
N SER A 91 -3.53 -6.78 20.33
CA SER A 91 -3.89 -7.90 21.21
C SER A 91 -4.52 -7.48 22.54
N ARG A 92 -4.48 -6.19 22.88
CA ARG A 92 -5.06 -5.62 24.10
C ARG A 92 -6.42 -4.96 23.84
N GLY A 93 -7.00 -5.14 22.64
CA GLY A 93 -8.29 -4.56 22.24
C GLY A 93 -8.26 -3.05 22.03
N ARG A 94 -7.07 -2.46 21.83
CA ARG A 94 -6.92 -1.04 21.51
C ARG A 94 -6.63 -0.86 20.03
N ILE A 95 -7.00 0.30 19.51
CA ILE A 95 -6.65 0.72 18.16
C ILE A 95 -5.19 1.17 18.16
N ASP A 96 -4.39 0.55 17.32
CA ASP A 96 -3.00 0.95 17.04
C ASP A 96 -2.85 1.24 15.55
N TRP A 97 -1.70 1.78 15.14
CA TRP A 97 -1.42 2.08 13.73
C TRP A 97 -0.05 1.54 13.33
N GLY A 98 0.11 1.23 12.05
CA GLY A 98 1.37 0.68 11.54
C GLY A 98 1.54 0.88 10.04
N TYR A 99 2.79 0.80 9.59
CA TYR A 99 3.11 0.85 8.17
C TYR A 99 2.67 -0.43 7.47
N CYS A 100 2.27 -0.26 6.22
CA CYS A 100 1.77 -1.35 5.41
C CYS A 100 2.88 -2.13 4.72
N ASP A 101 2.64 -3.42 4.52
CA ASP A 101 3.60 -4.30 3.87
C ASP A 101 3.61 -4.09 2.36
N CYS A 102 4.52 -3.20 1.94
CA CYS A 102 4.76 -2.86 0.55
C CYS A 102 5.47 -3.97 -0.25
N LYS A 103 5.84 -5.10 0.34
CA LYS A 103 6.69 -6.12 -0.30
C LYS A 103 5.91 -7.24 -1.02
N GLN A 104 4.61 -7.04 -1.32
CA GLN A 104 3.78 -8.04 -1.99
C GLN A 104 4.21 -8.32 -3.43
#